data_AF-A0A6P0XGC5-F1
#
_entry.id   AF-A0A6P0XGC5-F1
#
_cell.length_a   1.000
_cell.length_b   1.000
_cell.length_c   1.000
_cell.angle_alpha   90.00
_cell.angle_beta   90.00
_cell.angle_gamma   90.00
#
_symmetry.space_group_name_H-M   'P 1'
#
loop_
_entity.id
_entity.type
_entity.pdbx_description
1 polymer ?
#
loop_
_entity_poly.entity_id
_entity_poly.type
_entity_poly.pdbx_seq_one_letter_code
_entity_poly.pdbx_strand_id
1 'polypeptide(L)'
;MLRKLTVLFMCLTLCWTTVACGSSNTTSYQNSNPNLSSNLTNQNRNQVTQGQYPVQQATYNDANGEYTLMLLNTPSGTPPMYSTTDLQMASLTEEEIQEGKTNYAEINGNQASLHIKPDFKIEYVHNVTETQTNPQTGRQETIIVRRESNFWTPFAGAIAGQVVGGAISNMLFRPQYYV
;
A
#
# COMPACT_ATOMS: atom_id res chain seq x y z
N MET A 1 -51.74 -19.52 -23.69
CA MET A 1 -50.49 -19.71 -24.45
C MET A 1 -49.53 -18.51 -24.37
N LEU A 2 -50.01 -17.27 -24.27
CA LEU A 2 -49.16 -16.05 -24.28
C LEU A 2 -48.20 -15.90 -23.08
N ARG A 3 -48.59 -16.39 -21.89
CA ARG A 3 -47.76 -16.31 -20.66
C ARG A 3 -46.50 -17.20 -20.68
N LYS A 4 -46.48 -18.26 -21.50
CA LYS A 4 -45.31 -19.15 -21.61
C LYS A 4 -44.25 -18.58 -22.56
N LEU A 5 -44.68 -17.76 -23.52
CA LEU A 5 -43.79 -17.14 -24.50
C LEU A 5 -42.99 -15.97 -23.90
N THR A 6 -43.57 -15.23 -22.95
CA THR A 6 -42.86 -14.16 -22.22
C THR A 6 -41.74 -14.69 -21.33
N VAL A 7 -41.93 -15.86 -20.69
CA VAL A 7 -40.88 -16.48 -19.86
C VAL A 7 -39.69 -16.94 -20.72
N LEU A 8 -39.96 -17.51 -21.89
CA LEU A 8 -38.92 -17.92 -22.83
C LEU A 8 -38.10 -16.72 -23.33
N PHE A 9 -38.78 -15.60 -23.64
CA PHE A 9 -38.12 -14.38 -24.11
C PHE A 9 -37.24 -13.75 -23.01
N MET A 10 -37.68 -13.80 -21.75
CA MET A 10 -36.94 -13.23 -20.63
C MET A 10 -35.66 -14.02 -20.30
N CYS A 11 -35.69 -15.36 -20.41
CA CYS A 11 -34.47 -16.17 -20.27
C CYS A 11 -33.48 -15.93 -21.42
N LEU A 12 -33.97 -15.76 -22.66
CA LEU A 12 -33.12 -15.57 -23.82
C LEU A 12 -32.38 -14.23 -23.82
N THR A 13 -33.00 -13.16 -23.29
CA THR A 13 -32.32 -11.85 -23.14
C THR A 13 -31.26 -11.85 -22.03
N LEU A 14 -31.41 -12.69 -21.00
CA LEU A 14 -30.46 -12.75 -19.88
C LEU A 14 -29.17 -13.52 -20.25
N CYS A 15 -29.24 -14.46 -21.19
CA CYS A 15 -28.07 -15.21 -21.66
C CYS A 15 -27.18 -14.42 -22.63
N TRP A 16 -27.65 -13.31 -23.22
CA TRP A 16 -26.91 -12.58 -24.25
C TRP A 16 -26.02 -11.45 -23.76
N THR A 17 -25.97 -11.15 -22.46
CA THR A 17 -25.12 -10.07 -21.91
C THR A 17 -23.75 -10.53 -21.40
N THR A 18 -23.31 -11.76 -21.71
CA THR A 18 -22.02 -12.32 -21.23
C THR A 18 -20.95 -12.47 -22.31
N VAL A 19 -20.94 -11.59 -23.31
CA VAL A 19 -19.78 -11.43 -24.21
C VAL A 19 -19.40 -9.96 -24.30
N ALA A 20 -18.89 -9.41 -23.20
CA ALA A 20 -18.18 -8.14 -23.19
C ALA A 20 -16.86 -8.34 -22.42
N CYS A 21 -15.77 -8.03 -23.10
CA CYS A 21 -14.39 -7.94 -22.58
C CYS A 21 -13.62 -9.25 -22.35
N GLY A 22 -13.52 -10.07 -23.40
CA GLY A 22 -12.33 -10.89 -23.63
C GLY A 22 -11.20 -10.04 -24.22
N SER A 23 -10.62 -9.12 -23.43
CA SER A 23 -9.33 -8.50 -23.77
C SER A 23 -8.31 -9.04 -22.78
N SER A 24 -7.53 -10.03 -23.22
CA SER A 24 -6.30 -10.41 -22.56
C SER A 24 -5.30 -9.27 -22.72
N ASN A 25 -5.42 -8.26 -21.86
CA ASN A 25 -4.31 -7.37 -21.56
C ASN A 25 -3.30 -8.20 -20.78
N THR A 26 -2.40 -8.87 -21.50
CA THR A 26 -1.10 -9.22 -20.94
C THR A 26 -0.37 -7.90 -20.71
N THR A 27 -0.63 -7.28 -19.55
CA THR A 27 0.29 -6.31 -18.99
C THR A 27 1.54 -7.11 -18.63
N SER A 28 2.42 -7.28 -19.61
CA SER A 28 3.80 -7.60 -19.35
C SER A 28 4.34 -6.44 -18.53
N TYR A 29 4.25 -6.57 -17.21
CA TYR A 29 5.15 -5.86 -16.31
C TYR A 29 6.54 -6.31 -16.72
N GLN A 30 7.18 -5.54 -17.60
CA GLN A 30 8.62 -5.56 -17.73
C GLN A 30 9.13 -5.28 -16.33
N ASN A 31 9.51 -6.34 -15.65
CA ASN A 31 10.35 -6.29 -14.48
C ASN A 31 11.73 -5.86 -14.99
N SER A 32 11.81 -4.59 -15.36
CA SER A 32 13.06 -3.88 -15.54
C SER A 32 13.64 -3.85 -14.15
N ASN A 33 14.41 -4.88 -13.82
CA ASN A 33 15.25 -4.93 -12.63
C ASN A 33 16.24 -3.75 -12.78
N PRO A 34 16.08 -2.59 -12.11
CA PRO A 34 17.27 -1.78 -11.95
C PRO A 34 18.13 -2.63 -11.01
N ASN A 35 19.34 -2.98 -11.44
CA ASN A 35 20.41 -3.30 -10.52
C ASN A 35 20.65 -2.04 -9.67
N LEU A 36 19.76 -1.81 -8.71
CA LEU A 36 19.89 -0.79 -7.69
C LEU A 36 20.80 -1.44 -6.66
N SER A 37 22.09 -1.17 -6.85
CA SER A 37 23.12 -1.35 -5.84
C SER A 37 22.52 -1.11 -4.46
N SER A 38 22.39 -2.17 -3.68
CA SER A 38 21.93 -2.16 -2.30
C SER A 38 23.03 -1.54 -1.43
N ASN A 39 23.30 -0.26 -1.63
CA ASN A 39 23.81 0.61 -0.59
C ASN A 39 22.62 1.06 0.24
N LEU A 40 22.07 0.14 1.04
CA LEU A 40 21.22 0.43 2.21
C LEU A 40 22.12 0.96 3.34
N THR A 41 22.99 1.91 3.03
CA THR A 41 23.63 2.76 4.03
C THR A 41 22.66 3.90 4.29
N ASN A 42 21.85 3.75 5.34
CA ASN A 42 21.49 4.81 6.28
C ASN A 42 22.08 6.17 5.88
N GLN A 43 21.37 7.08 5.20
CA GLN A 43 21.61 8.54 5.16
C GLN A 43 20.57 9.29 4.28
N ASN A 44 19.29 9.11 4.55
CA ASN A 44 18.40 10.28 4.50
C ASN A 44 17.67 10.31 5.84
N ARG A 45 18.29 10.95 6.83
CA ARG A 45 17.54 11.37 8.02
C ARG A 45 16.36 12.17 7.51
N ASN A 46 15.17 11.85 8.00
CA ASN A 46 13.99 12.67 7.80
C ASN A 46 14.35 14.15 7.95
N GLN A 47 14.29 14.88 6.84
CA GLN A 47 14.72 16.29 6.81
C GLN A 47 13.59 17.23 7.23
N VAL A 48 12.34 16.77 7.11
CA VAL A 48 11.20 17.41 7.77
C VAL A 48 11.16 16.99 9.23
N THR A 49 11.18 17.97 10.13
CA THR A 49 11.14 17.74 11.57
C THR A 49 9.79 18.09 12.19
N GLN A 50 8.98 18.92 11.52
CA GLN A 50 7.66 19.28 12.00
C GLN A 50 6.77 19.72 10.85
N GLY A 51 5.49 19.39 10.92
CA GLY A 51 4.46 19.95 10.05
C GLY A 51 3.43 18.92 9.61
N GLN A 52 2.43 19.40 8.88
CA GLN A 52 1.41 18.58 8.25
C GLN A 52 1.63 18.60 6.73
N TYR A 53 1.82 17.43 6.14
CA TYR A 53 2.14 17.29 4.72
C TYR A 53 1.16 16.35 4.04
N PRO A 54 0.52 16.75 2.92
CA PRO A 54 -0.28 15.83 2.15
C PRO A 54 0.55 14.64 1.68
N VAL A 55 -0.03 13.44 1.69
CA VAL A 55 0.65 12.20 1.33
C VAL A 55 0.12 11.69 0.01
N GLN A 56 1.01 11.50 -0.96
CA GLN A 56 0.67 10.98 -2.27
C GLN A 56 0.73 9.45 -2.33
N GLN A 57 1.73 8.86 -1.66
CA GLN A 57 2.01 7.42 -1.65
C GLN A 57 2.63 7.01 -0.31
N ALA A 58 2.42 5.76 0.06
CA ALA A 58 3.05 5.13 1.21
C ALA A 58 3.45 3.70 0.85
N THR A 59 4.64 3.30 1.30
CA THR A 59 5.19 1.96 1.11
C THR A 59 5.66 1.43 2.47
N TYR A 60 5.46 0.15 2.71
CA TYR A 60 5.99 -0.60 3.84
C TYR A 60 6.94 -1.68 3.33
N ASN A 61 8.17 -1.69 3.85
CA ASN A 61 9.17 -2.72 3.55
C ASN A 61 9.29 -3.68 4.73
N ASP A 62 8.99 -4.95 4.51
CA ASP A 62 9.00 -5.94 5.58
C ASP A 62 10.39 -6.43 6.00
N ALA A 63 11.42 -6.18 5.19
CA ALA A 63 12.78 -6.60 5.51
C ALA A 63 13.38 -5.81 6.68
N ASN A 64 12.98 -4.54 6.83
CA ASN A 64 13.44 -3.64 7.89
C ASN A 64 12.31 -3.02 8.72
N GLY A 65 11.05 -3.30 8.39
CA GLY A 65 9.88 -2.72 9.05
C GLY A 65 9.71 -1.22 8.79
N GLU A 66 10.34 -0.69 7.73
CA GLU A 66 10.36 0.75 7.45
C GLU A 66 9.18 1.14 6.55
N TYR A 67 8.47 2.19 6.97
CA TYR A 67 7.53 2.92 6.16
C TYR A 67 8.24 4.03 5.42
N THR A 68 7.91 4.23 4.15
CA THR A 68 8.35 5.37 3.35
C THR A 68 7.14 6.11 2.81
N LEU A 69 7.06 7.41 3.11
CA LEU A 69 5.96 8.30 2.72
C LEU A 69 6.46 9.30 1.67
N MET A 70 5.69 9.49 0.61
CA MET A 70 5.89 10.55 -0.37
C MET A 70 5.07 11.77 0.04
N LEU A 71 5.75 12.74 0.65
CA LEU A 71 5.18 13.99 1.12
C LEU A 71 5.10 15.02 0.00
N LEU A 72 4.00 15.78 -0.01
CA LEU A 72 3.82 16.93 -0.88
C LEU A 72 4.06 18.23 -0.09
N ASN A 73 4.44 19.28 -0.80
CA ASN A 73 4.65 20.62 -0.23
C ASN A 73 5.72 20.66 0.89
N THR A 74 6.76 19.82 0.79
CA THR A 74 7.92 19.94 1.67
C THR A 74 8.64 21.27 1.43
N PRO A 75 9.35 21.82 2.44
CA PRO A 75 10.10 23.06 2.28
C PRO A 75 11.13 22.96 1.14
N SER A 76 11.44 24.09 0.50
CA SER A 76 12.42 24.12 -0.58
C SER A 76 13.77 23.53 -0.13
N GLY A 77 14.35 22.67 -0.96
CA GLY A 77 15.58 21.94 -0.65
C GLY A 77 15.40 20.70 0.23
N THR A 78 14.17 20.37 0.64
CA THR A 78 13.87 19.20 1.47
C THR A 78 13.31 18.06 0.61
N PRO A 79 13.92 16.85 0.63
CA PRO A 79 13.39 15.71 -0.11
C PRO A 79 11.94 15.38 0.29
N PRO A 80 11.12 14.90 -0.66
CA PRO A 80 9.73 14.53 -0.37
C PRO A 80 9.60 13.19 0.35
N MET A 81 10.68 12.41 0.45
CA MET A 81 10.68 11.08 1.05
C MET A 81 10.91 11.17 2.55
N TYR A 82 9.97 10.63 3.32
CA TYR A 82 10.07 10.48 4.77
C TYR A 82 10.04 9.01 5.14
N SER A 83 11.01 8.55 5.93
CA SER A 83 11.14 7.16 6.32
C SER A 83 11.07 6.98 7.84
N THR A 84 10.29 6.03 8.32
CA THR A 84 10.21 5.73 9.76
C THR A 84 9.86 4.28 10.00
N THR A 85 10.34 3.71 11.09
CA THR A 85 9.92 2.39 11.59
C THR A 85 8.80 2.48 12.63
N ASP A 86 8.48 3.70 13.09
CA ASP A 86 7.48 3.98 14.13
C ASP A 86 6.39 4.90 13.55
N LEU A 87 5.66 4.40 12.55
CA LEU A 87 4.55 5.11 11.94
C LEU A 87 3.25 4.78 12.66
N GLN A 88 2.63 5.79 13.27
CA GLN A 88 1.26 5.68 13.76
C GLN A 88 0.29 5.93 12.61
N MET A 89 -0.87 5.27 12.63
CA MET A 89 -1.89 5.44 11.59
C MET A 89 -3.24 5.73 12.23
N ALA A 90 -3.97 6.67 11.64
CA ALA A 90 -5.34 7.01 12.00
C ALA A 90 -6.20 7.07 10.72
N SER A 91 -7.46 6.65 10.86
CA SER A 91 -8.45 6.88 9.81
C SER A 91 -8.96 8.31 9.95
N LEU A 92 -9.06 9.03 8.83
CA LEU A 92 -9.85 10.26 8.77
C LEU A 92 -11.32 9.93 9.06
N THR A 93 -12.00 10.81 9.80
CA THR A 93 -13.44 10.67 10.03
C THR A 93 -14.23 11.12 8.79
N GLU A 94 -15.51 10.74 8.74
CA GLU A 94 -16.39 11.13 7.64
C GLU A 94 -16.57 12.66 7.61
N GLU A 95 -16.65 13.31 8.77
CA GLU A 95 -16.74 14.77 8.90
C GLU A 95 -15.51 15.45 8.31
N GLU A 96 -14.31 14.95 8.64
CA GLU A 96 -13.06 15.47 8.10
C GLU A 96 -12.95 15.32 6.58
N ILE A 97 -13.45 14.20 6.05
CA ILE A 97 -13.48 13.94 4.60
C ILE A 97 -14.47 14.90 3.92
N GLN A 98 -15.62 15.17 4.53
CA GLN A 98 -16.62 16.12 4.04
C GLN A 98 -16.12 17.57 4.08
N GLU A 99 -15.28 17.91 5.06
CA GLU A 99 -14.54 19.18 5.12
C GLU A 99 -13.42 19.29 4.06
N GLY A 100 -13.20 18.23 3.28
CA GLY A 100 -12.24 18.20 2.18
C GLY A 100 -10.83 17.79 2.59
N LYS A 101 -10.61 17.26 3.81
CA LYS A 101 -9.30 16.74 4.20
C LYS A 101 -8.88 15.58 3.30
N THR A 102 -7.60 15.57 2.95
CA THR A 102 -6.94 14.52 2.17
C THR A 102 -5.99 13.73 3.06
N ASN A 103 -5.37 12.68 2.52
CA ASN A 103 -4.38 11.92 3.27
C ASN A 103 -3.20 12.82 3.65
N TYR A 104 -2.78 12.81 4.91
CA TYR A 104 -1.66 13.63 5.37
C TYR A 104 -0.82 12.90 6.42
N ALA A 105 0.45 13.29 6.49
CA ALA A 105 1.34 12.92 7.57
C ALA A 105 1.55 14.14 8.46
N GLU A 106 1.30 13.98 9.75
CA GLU A 106 1.70 14.92 10.78
C GLU A 106 3.01 14.44 11.40
N ILE A 107 4.01 15.30 11.35
CA ILE A 107 5.38 15.03 11.80
C ILE A 107 5.66 15.94 12.98
N ASN A 108 6.17 15.35 14.07
CA ASN A 108 6.56 16.06 15.27
C ASN A 108 7.87 15.45 15.82
N GLY A 109 8.99 16.04 15.45
CA GLY A 109 10.33 15.53 15.72
C GLY A 109 10.54 14.15 15.13
N ASN A 110 10.62 13.15 16.02
CA ASN A 110 10.82 11.75 15.66
C ASN A 110 9.51 10.96 15.52
N GLN A 111 8.37 11.56 15.85
CA GLN A 111 7.06 10.92 15.76
C GLN A 111 6.39 11.32 14.44
N ALA A 112 5.75 10.34 13.80
CA ALA A 112 4.92 10.55 12.63
C ALA A 112 3.57 9.85 12.79
N SER A 113 2.50 10.55 12.45
CA SER A 113 1.16 9.98 12.33
C SER A 113 0.62 10.18 10.92
N LEU A 114 0.18 9.09 10.30
CA LEU A 114 -0.41 9.07 8.98
C LEU A 114 -1.93 9.01 9.12
N HIS A 115 -2.59 10.07 8.68
CA HIS A 115 -4.05 10.20 8.66
C HIS A 115 -4.52 9.94 7.24
N ILE A 116 -5.29 8.87 7.07
CA ILE A 116 -5.66 8.37 5.74
C ILE A 116 -7.14 8.11 5.62
N LYS A 117 -7.65 8.29 4.41
CA LYS A 117 -8.99 7.85 4.05
C LYS A 117 -9.05 6.32 4.08
N PRO A 118 -10.23 5.74 4.30
CA PRO A 118 -10.39 4.28 4.33
C PRO A 118 -9.97 3.53 3.06
N ASP A 119 -10.06 4.19 1.92
CA ASP A 119 -9.71 3.65 0.60
C ASP A 119 -8.22 3.79 0.25
N PHE A 120 -7.44 4.48 1.09
CA PHE A 120 -6.02 4.67 0.86
C PHE A 120 -5.25 3.35 0.95
N LYS A 121 -4.41 3.11 -0.05
CA LYS A 121 -3.61 1.88 -0.19
C LYS A 121 -2.16 2.16 0.13
N ILE A 122 -1.59 1.31 0.98
CA ILE A 122 -0.16 1.27 1.26
C ILE A 122 0.43 0.12 0.45
N GLU A 123 1.51 0.39 -0.27
CA GLU A 123 2.28 -0.64 -0.96
C GLU A 123 3.02 -1.49 0.08
N TYR A 124 2.91 -2.81 -0.02
CA TYR A 124 3.64 -3.78 0.78
C TYR A 124 4.73 -4.39 -0.08
N VAL A 125 5.99 -4.21 0.31
CA VAL A 125 7.16 -4.74 -0.38
C VAL A 125 7.74 -5.88 0.44
N HIS A 126 7.66 -7.09 -0.12
CA HIS A 126 8.29 -8.31 0.41
C HIS A 126 9.62 -8.56 -0.27
N ASN A 127 10.70 -8.66 0.50
CA ASN A 127 12.01 -9.06 -0.01
C ASN A 127 12.28 -10.53 0.31
N VAL A 128 12.24 -11.39 -0.71
CA VAL A 128 12.60 -12.80 -0.60
C VAL A 128 14.12 -12.89 -0.56
N THR A 129 14.63 -13.45 0.53
CA THR A 129 16.07 -13.67 0.72
C THR A 129 16.43 -15.14 0.57
N GLU A 130 17.56 -15.41 -0.08
CA GLU A 130 18.14 -16.75 -0.17
C GLU A 130 19.61 -16.70 0.23
N THR A 131 20.08 -17.75 0.90
CA THR A 131 21.51 -17.91 1.20
C THR A 131 22.20 -18.55 0.01
N GLN A 132 23.04 -17.78 -0.68
CA GLN A 132 23.84 -18.26 -1.80
C GLN A 132 25.32 -18.29 -1.40
N THR A 133 26.05 -19.32 -1.86
CA THR A 133 27.51 -19.34 -1.72
C THR A 133 28.11 -18.46 -2.79
N ASN A 134 28.81 -17.41 -2.39
CA ASN A 134 29.49 -16.51 -3.30
C ASN A 134 30.61 -17.27 -4.03
N PRO A 135 30.58 -17.37 -5.37
CA PRO A 135 31.54 -18.16 -6.14
C PRO A 135 32.96 -17.56 -6.12
N GLN A 136 33.10 -16.28 -5.80
CA GLN A 136 34.39 -15.59 -5.74
C GLN A 136 35.07 -15.72 -4.37
N THR A 137 34.28 -15.77 -3.29
CA THR A 137 34.81 -15.76 -1.91
C THR A 137 34.62 -17.06 -1.16
N GLY A 138 33.78 -17.97 -1.67
CA GLY A 138 33.41 -19.23 -1.03
C GLY A 138 32.57 -19.06 0.25
N ARG A 139 32.15 -17.84 0.57
CA ARG A 139 31.37 -17.52 1.77
C ARG A 139 29.88 -17.58 1.47
N GLN A 140 29.09 -17.94 2.48
CA GLN A 140 27.64 -17.86 2.41
C GLN A 140 27.21 -16.40 2.59
N GLU A 141 26.41 -15.89 1.66
CA GLU A 141 25.85 -14.55 1.66
C GLU A 141 24.33 -14.64 1.52
N THR A 142 23.60 -13.88 2.34
CA THR A 142 22.15 -13.73 2.21
C THR A 142 21.88 -12.63 1.20
N ILE A 143 21.30 -12.99 0.05
CA ILE A 143 21.00 -12.07 -1.03
C ILE A 143 19.50 -11.97 -1.25
N ILE A 144 19.03 -10.79 -1.69
CA ILE A 144 17.64 -10.60 -2.11
C ILE A 144 17.52 -11.14 -3.53
N VAL A 145 16.78 -12.22 -3.71
CA VAL A 145 16.61 -12.89 -5.02
C VAL A 145 15.37 -12.42 -5.76
N ARG A 146 14.37 -11.93 -5.01
CA ARG A 146 13.09 -11.51 -5.55
C ARG A 146 12.47 -10.44 -4.66
N ARG A 147 11.82 -9.47 -5.29
CA ARG A 147 10.98 -8.47 -4.65
C ARG A 147 9.54 -8.65 -5.13
N GLU A 148 8.62 -8.79 -4.19
CA GLU A 148 7.18 -8.91 -4.47
C GLU A 148 6.49 -7.66 -3.91
N SER A 149 5.57 -7.07 -4.69
CA SER A 149 4.82 -5.88 -4.29
C SER A 149 3.33 -6.18 -4.30
N ASN A 150 2.67 -5.83 -3.20
CA ASN A 150 1.22 -5.94 -2.99
C ASN A 150 0.67 -4.62 -2.45
N PHE A 151 -0.65 -4.50 -2.34
CA PHE A 151 -1.28 -3.33 -1.73
C PHE A 151 -2.23 -3.77 -0.61
N TRP A 152 -2.25 -3.00 0.48
CA TRP A 152 -3.18 -3.21 1.58
C TRP A 152 -3.81 -1.89 2.02
N THR A 153 -4.99 -1.98 2.62
CA THR A 153 -5.78 -0.84 3.12
C THR A 153 -5.91 -0.97 4.64
N PRO A 154 -5.26 -0.11 5.44
CA PRO A 154 -5.17 -0.32 6.90
C PRO A 154 -6.51 -0.36 7.63
N PHE A 155 -7.52 0.33 7.09
CA PHE A 155 -8.81 0.51 7.74
C PHE A 155 -10.00 -0.10 6.98
N ALA A 156 -9.79 -0.82 5.87
CA ALA A 156 -10.91 -1.40 5.11
C ALA A 156 -11.72 -2.45 5.89
N GLY A 157 -11.10 -3.15 6.85
CA GLY A 157 -11.77 -4.11 7.71
C GLY A 157 -12.62 -3.49 8.83
N ALA A 158 -12.51 -2.19 9.08
CA ALA A 158 -13.18 -1.51 10.19
C ALA A 158 -14.57 -0.95 9.82
N ILE A 159 -14.87 -0.82 8.53
CA ILE A 159 -16.09 -0.12 8.04
C ILE A 159 -17.22 -1.10 7.71
N ALA A 160 -16.91 -2.39 7.58
CA ALA A 160 -17.91 -3.44 7.43
C ALA A 160 -17.79 -4.42 8.60
N GLY A 161 -18.83 -4.54 9.43
CA GLY A 161 -18.97 -5.59 10.45
C GLY A 161 -19.11 -7.01 9.87
N GLN A 162 -18.29 -7.37 8.88
CA GLN A 162 -18.29 -8.62 8.14
C GLN A 162 -16.85 -8.92 7.65
N VAL A 163 -16.12 -9.64 8.49
CA VAL A 163 -15.20 -10.76 8.17
C VAL A 163 -14.80 -10.95 6.69
N VAL A 164 -14.12 -10.00 6.04
CA VAL A 164 -13.36 -10.25 4.79
C VAL A 164 -12.16 -9.29 4.75
N GLY A 165 -11.08 -9.62 5.46
CA GLY A 165 -9.83 -8.85 5.44
C GLY A 165 -8.87 -9.13 6.61
N GLY A 166 -9.38 -9.74 7.69
CA GLY A 166 -8.68 -9.84 8.98
C GLY A 166 -7.51 -10.83 9.10
N ALA A 167 -7.11 -11.55 8.06
CA ALA A 167 -6.03 -12.55 8.21
C ALA A 167 -4.63 -11.94 8.29
N ILE A 168 -4.40 -10.75 7.70
CA ILE A 168 -3.09 -10.08 7.72
C ILE A 168 -3.10 -8.84 8.62
N SER A 169 -4.25 -8.18 8.77
CA SER A 169 -4.39 -6.96 9.58
C SER A 169 -4.26 -7.21 11.09
N ASN A 170 -4.71 -8.37 11.60
CA ASN A 170 -4.83 -8.61 13.04
C ASN A 170 -3.54 -9.14 13.72
N MET A 171 -2.52 -9.52 12.94
CA MET A 171 -1.23 -9.98 13.47
C MET A 171 -0.15 -8.89 13.49
N LEU A 172 -0.29 -7.81 12.71
CA LEU A 172 0.76 -6.82 12.53
C LEU A 172 0.41 -5.41 13.05
N PHE A 173 -0.87 -5.04 13.20
CA PHE A 173 -1.25 -3.69 13.63
C PHE A 173 -2.41 -3.70 14.61
N ARG A 174 -2.23 -3.03 15.76
CA ARG A 174 -3.32 -2.68 16.69
C ARG A 174 -3.81 -1.27 16.34
N PRO A 175 -4.87 -1.10 15.54
CA PRO A 175 -5.42 0.24 15.31
C PRO A 175 -5.87 0.85 16.64
N GLN A 176 -5.41 2.07 16.94
CA GLN A 176 -5.93 2.87 18.06
C GLN A 176 -6.97 3.83 17.49
N TYR A 177 -8.18 3.77 18.02
CA TYR A 177 -9.23 4.73 17.74
C TYR A 177 -9.27 5.72 18.90
N TYR A 178 -9.05 7.01 18.63
CA TYR A 178 -9.44 8.05 19.58
C TYR A 178 -10.90 8.40 19.30
N VAL A 179 -11.71 8.36 20.36
CA VAL A 179 -13.14 8.69 20.39
C VAL A 179 -13.32 10.11 20.90
#